data_AF-A0A1J6II88-F1
#
_entry.id   AF-A0A1J6II88-F1
#
_cell.length_a   1.000
_cell.length_b   1.000
_cell.length_c   1.000
_cell.angle_alpha   90.00
_cell.angle_beta   90.00
_cell.angle_gamma   90.00
#
_symmetry.space_group_name_H-M   'P 1'
#
loop_
_entity.id
_entity.type
_entity.pdbx_description
1 polymer ?
#
loop_
_entity_poly.entity_id
_entity_poly.type
_entity_poly.pdbx_seq_one_letter_code
_entity_poly.pdbx_strand_id
1 'polypeptide(L)'
;MSIFDGRKVVLTLCKDYILNAWAKIQAKLEDATTDNVSSLQFAIQVILEEMDGKGVDISPLKDLLMSLFEIATSYDQARLTLFDKVVDVEKSESFLNAKEHLDLVLIEKGEKVEKLSATSQSLKEAKEKVKQLRALRVIAKKEVEEIESKVSFAEEEYRRCSDVSLTTVDDLADVEMKKQHLEATLKDLVNYKLCLD
;
A
#
# COMPACT_ATOMS: atom_id res chain seq x y z
N MET A 1 50.91 26.92 -65.28
CA MET A 1 49.70 26.28 -64.70
C MET A 1 48.52 26.58 -65.60
N SER A 2 47.67 25.58 -65.87
CA SER A 2 46.46 25.73 -66.67
C SER A 2 45.40 26.55 -65.91
N ILE A 3 44.59 27.34 -66.61
CA ILE A 3 43.45 28.09 -66.05
C ILE A 3 42.46 27.13 -65.35
N PHE A 4 42.40 25.87 -65.79
CA PHE A 4 41.60 24.81 -65.17
C PHE A 4 42.15 24.36 -63.80
N ASP A 5 43.47 24.40 -63.60
CA ASP A 5 44.08 24.09 -62.31
C ASP A 5 43.76 25.17 -61.27
N GLY A 6 43.76 26.44 -61.69
CA GLY A 6 43.40 27.57 -60.82
C GLY A 6 41.95 27.49 -60.33
N ARG A 7 41.00 27.17 -61.22
CA ARG A 7 39.58 27.00 -60.83
C ARG A 7 39.39 25.86 -59.84
N LYS A 8 40.10 24.75 -60.03
CA LYS A 8 40.04 23.59 -59.13
C LYS A 8 40.56 23.95 -57.73
N VAL A 9 41.67 24.68 -57.65
CA VAL A 9 42.23 25.15 -56.37
C VAL A 9 41.27 26.08 -55.64
N VAL A 10 40.64 27.03 -56.35
CA VAL A 10 39.67 27.97 -55.75
C VAL A 10 38.44 27.22 -55.22
N LEU A 11 37.92 26.25 -55.96
CA LEU A 11 36.78 25.43 -55.53
C LEU A 11 37.11 24.59 -54.28
N THR A 12 38.32 24.01 -54.21
CA THR A 12 38.76 23.25 -53.04
C THR A 12 38.87 24.14 -51.81
N LEU A 13 39.50 25.32 -51.93
CA LEU A 13 39.63 26.28 -50.83
C LEU A 13 38.26 26.77 -50.32
N CYS A 14 37.33 27.03 -51.25
CA CYS A 14 35.98 27.45 -50.91
C CYS A 14 35.21 26.34 -50.18
N LYS A 15 35.34 25.09 -50.63
CA LYS A 15 34.76 23.92 -49.98
C LYS A 15 35.31 23.71 -48.56
N ASP A 16 36.63 23.77 -48.39
CA ASP A 16 37.27 23.59 -47.08
C ASP A 16 36.85 24.69 -46.10
N TYR A 17 36.71 25.93 -46.58
CA TYR A 17 36.19 27.04 -45.79
C TYR A 17 34.76 26.80 -45.30
N ILE A 18 33.85 26.39 -46.20
CA ILE A 18 32.45 26.10 -45.85
C ILE A 18 32.36 24.98 -44.83
N LEU A 19 33.12 23.89 -45.01
CA LEU A 19 33.14 22.76 -44.07
C LEU A 19 33.64 23.18 -42.68
N ASN A 20 34.67 24.02 -42.62
CA ASN A 20 35.19 24.53 -41.35
C ASN A 20 34.17 25.45 -40.65
N ALA A 21 33.51 26.34 -41.39
CA ALA A 21 32.48 27.21 -40.83
C ALA A 21 31.28 26.41 -40.31
N TRP A 22 30.85 25.37 -41.05
CA TRP A 22 29.81 24.45 -40.59
C TRP A 22 30.19 23.71 -39.31
N ALA A 23 31.42 23.19 -39.22
CA ALA A 23 31.90 22.51 -38.01
C ALA A 23 31.90 23.44 -36.79
N LYS A 24 32.24 24.73 -36.97
CA LYS A 24 32.15 25.73 -35.90
C LYS A 24 30.71 25.97 -35.45
N ILE A 25 29.77 26.07 -36.39
CA ILE A 25 28.34 26.22 -36.07
C ILE A 25 27.85 24.99 -35.30
N GLN A 26 28.19 23.78 -35.74
CA GLN A 26 27.83 22.54 -35.05
C GLN A 26 28.39 22.49 -33.62
N ALA A 27 29.68 22.79 -33.43
CA ALA A 27 30.27 22.84 -32.10
C ALA A 27 29.56 23.84 -31.19
N LYS A 28 29.18 25.01 -31.71
CA LYS A 28 28.41 26.01 -30.95
C LYS A 28 27.01 25.52 -30.58
N LEU A 29 26.35 24.80 -31.46
CA LEU A 29 25.03 24.20 -31.21
C LEU A 29 25.10 23.02 -30.22
N GLU A 30 26.17 22.21 -30.27
CA GLU A 30 26.39 21.09 -29.34
C GLU A 30 26.72 21.58 -27.92
N ASP A 31 27.50 22.66 -27.82
CA ASP A 31 27.84 23.30 -26.54
C ASP A 31 26.69 24.14 -25.97
N ALA A 32 25.57 24.27 -26.70
CA ALA A 32 24.45 25.10 -26.28
C ALA A 32 23.73 24.51 -25.07
N THR A 33 23.68 25.27 -23.98
CA THR A 33 22.77 25.01 -22.86
C THR A 33 21.42 25.69 -23.11
N THR A 34 20.36 25.18 -22.48
CA THR A 34 18.98 25.69 -22.64
C THR A 34 18.79 27.16 -22.30
N ASP A 35 19.74 27.80 -21.63
CA ASP A 35 19.52 29.13 -21.02
C ASP A 35 20.10 30.28 -21.86
N ASN A 36 20.74 29.99 -23.01
CA ASN A 36 21.58 30.97 -23.73
C ASN A 36 21.24 31.13 -25.21
N VAL A 37 19.99 30.92 -25.62
CA VAL A 37 19.54 31.00 -27.03
C VAL A 37 19.98 32.30 -27.72
N SER A 38 19.86 33.45 -27.06
CA SER A 38 20.28 34.75 -27.63
C SER A 38 21.80 34.86 -27.81
N SER A 39 22.59 34.30 -26.89
CA SER A 39 24.04 34.28 -26.98
C SER A 39 24.52 33.35 -28.11
N LEU A 40 23.86 32.20 -28.24
CA LEU A 40 24.07 31.24 -29.32
C LEU A 40 23.72 31.83 -30.69
N GLN A 41 22.57 32.50 -30.78
CA GLN A 41 22.15 33.21 -31.99
C GLN A 41 23.18 34.24 -32.42
N PHE A 42 23.67 35.07 -31.50
CA PHE A 42 24.70 36.06 -31.79
C PHE A 42 26.02 35.41 -32.26
N ALA A 43 26.46 34.34 -31.59
CA ALA A 43 27.69 33.63 -31.97
C ALA A 43 27.61 33.01 -33.37
N ILE A 44 26.46 32.46 -33.73
CA ILE A 44 26.22 31.87 -35.06
C ILE A 44 26.08 32.96 -36.13
N GLN A 45 25.44 34.09 -35.80
CA GLN A 45 25.33 35.25 -36.69
C GLN A 45 26.70 35.78 -37.12
N VAL A 46 27.66 35.88 -36.18
CA VAL A 46 29.04 36.30 -36.49
C VAL A 46 29.72 35.36 -37.50
N ILE A 47 29.50 34.04 -37.38
CA ILE A 47 30.07 33.07 -38.33
C ILE A 47 29.42 33.23 -39.72
N LEU A 48 28.11 33.46 -39.78
CA LEU A 48 27.41 33.69 -41.04
C LEU A 48 27.87 34.96 -41.74
N GLU A 49 28.10 36.05 -41.00
CA GLU A 49 28.64 37.30 -41.57
C GLU A 49 30.05 37.11 -42.16
N GLU A 50 30.90 36.30 -41.50
CA GLU A 50 32.21 35.92 -42.02
C GLU A 50 32.08 35.16 -43.36
N MET A 51 31.13 34.23 -43.43
CA MET A 51 30.87 33.41 -44.62
C MET A 51 30.33 34.23 -45.79
N ASP A 52 29.43 35.19 -45.52
CA ASP A 52 28.85 36.10 -46.51
C ASP A 52 29.93 36.93 -47.23
N GLY A 53 30.92 37.39 -46.45
CA GLY A 53 32.06 38.16 -46.95
C GLY A 53 32.98 37.39 -47.92
N LYS A 54 32.80 36.08 -48.07
CA LYS A 54 33.56 35.24 -49.03
C LYS A 54 32.86 35.05 -50.38
N GLY A 55 31.71 35.69 -50.60
CA GLY A 55 30.98 35.61 -51.87
C GLY A 55 30.26 34.28 -52.09
N VAL A 56 30.01 33.53 -51.00
CA VAL A 56 29.18 32.32 -51.00
C VAL A 56 27.75 32.74 -50.70
N ASP A 57 26.78 32.33 -51.52
CA ASP A 57 25.38 32.54 -51.20
C ASP A 57 24.96 31.62 -50.05
N ILE A 58 24.75 32.24 -48.89
CA ILE A 58 24.34 31.57 -47.66
C ILE A 58 22.93 31.97 -47.21
N SER A 59 22.17 32.66 -48.08
CA SER A 59 20.81 33.11 -47.77
C SER A 59 19.91 31.96 -47.27
N PRO A 60 19.92 30.77 -47.90
CA PRO A 60 19.11 29.65 -47.41
C PRO A 60 19.49 29.18 -46.00
N LEU A 61 20.78 29.28 -45.63
CA LEU A 61 21.26 28.89 -44.31
C LEU A 61 20.88 29.94 -43.25
N LYS A 62 21.00 31.23 -43.59
CA LYS A 62 20.55 32.35 -42.74
C LYS A 62 19.06 32.21 -42.41
N ASP A 63 18.22 31.99 -43.42
CA ASP A 63 16.77 31.86 -43.26
C ASP A 63 16.39 30.66 -42.38
N LEU A 64 17.06 29.51 -42.59
CA LEU A 64 16.83 28.31 -41.80
C LEU A 64 17.19 28.52 -40.32
N LEU A 65 18.37 29.08 -40.05
CA LEU A 65 18.85 29.31 -38.69
C LEU A 65 17.98 30.36 -37.97
N MET A 66 17.58 31.43 -38.67
CA MET A 66 16.68 32.44 -38.12
C MET A 66 15.33 31.83 -37.73
N SER A 67 14.75 31.01 -38.61
CA SER A 67 13.50 30.27 -38.33
C SER A 67 13.64 29.36 -37.10
N LEU A 68 14.77 28.68 -36.95
CA LEU A 68 15.08 27.84 -35.79
C LEU A 68 15.13 28.65 -34.49
N PHE A 69 15.79 29.82 -34.48
CA PHE A 69 15.86 30.69 -33.31
C PHE A 69 14.51 31.30 -32.93
N GLU A 70 13.67 31.63 -33.92
CA GLU A 70 12.30 32.09 -33.68
C GLU A 70 11.46 31.01 -33.00
N ILE A 71 11.53 29.76 -33.47
CA ILE A 71 10.85 28.61 -32.86
C ILE A 71 11.35 28.39 -31.43
N ALA A 72 12.67 28.39 -31.22
CA ALA A 72 13.26 28.21 -29.88
C ALA A 72 12.76 29.30 -28.90
N THR A 73 12.79 30.56 -29.32
CA THR A 73 12.31 31.69 -28.52
C THR A 73 10.82 31.57 -28.21
N SER A 74 10.01 31.20 -29.19
CA SER A 74 8.57 30.99 -29.00
C SER A 74 8.29 29.85 -28.01
N TYR A 75 9.07 28.76 -28.09
CA TYR A 75 8.95 27.63 -27.16
C TYR A 75 9.28 28.04 -25.73
N ASP A 76 10.40 28.74 -25.52
CA ASP A 76 10.81 29.20 -24.19
C ASP A 76 9.79 30.16 -23.57
N GLN A 77 9.23 31.07 -24.35
CA GLN A 77 8.15 31.96 -23.89
C GLN A 77 6.89 31.18 -23.49
N ALA A 78 6.47 30.21 -24.30
CA ALA A 78 5.31 29.37 -24.00
C ALA A 78 5.54 28.55 -22.71
N ARG A 79 6.76 28.00 -22.56
CA ARG A 79 7.17 27.24 -21.37
C ARG A 79 7.18 28.11 -20.11
N LEU A 80 7.73 29.33 -20.17
CA LEU A 80 7.70 30.28 -19.06
C LEU A 80 6.28 30.66 -18.66
N THR A 81 5.43 30.97 -19.65
CA THR A 81 4.01 31.29 -19.40
C THR A 81 3.28 30.12 -18.74
N LEU A 82 3.59 28.89 -19.13
CA LEU A 82 3.01 27.69 -18.52
C LEU A 82 3.53 27.49 -17.10
N PHE A 83 4.82 27.72 -16.86
CA PHE A 83 5.43 27.64 -15.54
C PHE A 83 4.77 28.63 -14.56
N ASP A 84 4.60 29.90 -14.96
CA ASP A 84 3.95 30.91 -14.14
C ASP A 84 2.52 30.49 -13.76
N LYS A 85 1.74 29.99 -14.73
CA LYS A 85 0.38 29.47 -14.47
C LYS A 85 0.37 28.30 -13.50
N VAL A 86 1.32 27.37 -13.61
CA VAL A 86 1.43 26.23 -12.68
C VAL A 86 1.77 26.71 -11.28
N VAL A 87 2.72 27.64 -11.16
CA VAL A 87 3.09 28.25 -9.87
C VAL A 87 1.91 28.98 -9.24
N ASP A 88 1.10 29.70 -10.04
CA ASP A 88 -0.10 30.37 -9.56
C ASP A 88 -1.16 29.38 -9.07
N VAL A 89 -1.36 28.26 -9.78
CA VAL A 89 -2.27 27.19 -9.36
C VAL A 89 -1.79 26.52 -8.06
N GLU A 90 -0.50 26.20 -7.96
CA GLU A 90 0.07 25.55 -6.77
C GLU A 90 0.02 26.47 -5.53
N LYS A 91 0.17 27.78 -5.75
CA LYS A 91 0.02 28.81 -4.70
C LYS A 91 -1.43 29.18 -4.43
N SER A 92 -2.37 28.73 -5.26
CA SER A 92 -3.77 29.07 -5.08
C SER A 92 -4.29 28.46 -3.78
N GLU A 93 -5.06 29.25 -3.04
CA GLU A 93 -5.68 28.81 -1.78
C GLU A 93 -6.51 27.54 -1.96
N SER A 94 -7.21 27.42 -3.09
CA SER A 94 -8.01 26.23 -3.41
C SER A 94 -7.19 24.94 -3.50
N PHE A 95 -5.98 25.02 -4.07
CA PHE A 95 -5.09 23.86 -4.19
C PHE A 95 -4.51 23.48 -2.84
N LEU A 96 -4.05 24.47 -2.06
CA LEU A 96 -3.52 24.25 -0.71
C LEU A 96 -4.58 23.64 0.21
N ASN A 97 -5.81 24.16 0.19
CA ASN A 97 -6.93 23.62 0.97
C ASN A 97 -7.26 22.18 0.55
N ALA A 98 -7.27 21.88 -0.76
CA ALA A 98 -7.51 20.53 -1.24
C ALA A 98 -6.40 19.56 -0.80
N LYS A 99 -5.15 20.01 -0.80
CA LYS A 99 -3.99 19.24 -0.32
C LYS A 99 -4.07 18.96 1.18
N GLU A 100 -4.37 19.98 2.00
CA GLU A 100 -4.56 19.82 3.44
C GLU A 100 -5.72 18.86 3.77
N HIS A 101 -6.84 18.99 3.07
CA HIS A 101 -7.95 18.06 3.22
C HIS A 101 -7.57 16.61 2.87
N LEU A 102 -6.77 16.41 1.82
CA LEU A 102 -6.29 15.08 1.46
C LEU A 102 -5.40 14.49 2.57
N ASP A 103 -4.50 15.29 3.14
CA ASP A 103 -3.63 14.87 4.23
C ASP A 103 -4.44 14.47 5.48
N LEU A 104 -5.45 15.26 5.85
CA LEU A 104 -6.37 14.93 6.96
C LEU A 104 -7.11 13.61 6.71
N VAL A 105 -7.63 13.39 5.50
CA VAL A 105 -8.34 12.16 5.13
C VAL A 105 -7.43 10.94 5.21
N LEU A 106 -6.15 11.08 4.83
CA LEU A 106 -5.17 10.00 4.92
C LEU A 106 -4.86 9.61 6.37
N ILE A 107 -4.73 10.60 7.27
CA ILE A 107 -4.53 10.37 8.70
C ILE A 107 -5.75 9.66 9.30
N GLU A 108 -6.96 10.18 9.08
CA GLU A 108 -8.20 9.60 9.62
C GLU A 108 -8.41 8.16 9.11
N LYS A 109 -8.08 7.90 7.84
CA LYS A 109 -8.12 6.55 7.27
C LYS A 109 -7.14 5.61 8.00
N GLY A 110 -5.93 6.07 8.32
CA GLY A 110 -4.94 5.30 9.07
C GLY A 110 -5.48 4.88 10.45
N GLU A 111 -5.99 5.84 11.22
CA GLU A 111 -6.58 5.59 12.55
C GLU A 111 -7.75 4.59 12.49
N LYS A 112 -8.63 4.72 11.49
CA LYS A 112 -9.74 3.80 11.28
C LYS A 112 -9.28 2.38 10.96
N VAL A 113 -8.21 2.23 10.17
CA VAL A 113 -7.62 0.91 9.84
C VAL A 113 -7.05 0.25 11.08
N GLU A 114 -6.31 1.00 11.92
CA GLU A 114 -5.77 0.46 13.17
C GLU A 114 -6.87 0.00 14.13
N LYS A 115 -7.91 0.82 14.30
CA LYS A 115 -9.07 0.48 15.15
C LYS A 115 -9.81 -0.76 14.63
N LEU A 116 -9.97 -0.88 13.32
CA LEU A 116 -10.60 -2.04 12.69
C LEU A 116 -9.76 -3.31 12.89
N SER A 117 -8.43 -3.19 12.80
CA SER A 117 -7.50 -4.28 13.08
C SER A 117 -7.62 -4.77 14.53
N ALA A 118 -7.59 -3.85 15.50
CA ALA A 118 -7.76 -4.17 16.92
C ALA A 118 -9.11 -4.86 17.19
N THR A 119 -10.19 -4.32 16.63
CA THR A 119 -11.54 -4.90 16.78
C THR A 119 -11.64 -6.30 16.17
N SER A 120 -11.03 -6.51 15.00
CA SER A 120 -10.98 -7.82 14.33
C SER A 120 -10.21 -8.85 15.18
N GLN A 121 -9.10 -8.44 15.78
CA GLN A 121 -8.33 -9.30 16.68
C GLN A 121 -9.14 -9.68 17.93
N SER A 122 -9.80 -8.72 18.58
CA SER A 122 -10.68 -9.00 19.73
C SER A 122 -11.85 -9.91 19.35
N LEU A 123 -12.43 -9.74 18.16
CA LEU A 123 -13.50 -10.61 17.66
C LEU A 123 -13.01 -12.06 17.47
N LYS A 124 -11.80 -12.24 16.95
CA LYS A 124 -11.18 -13.57 16.78
C LYS A 124 -11.00 -14.25 18.13
N GLU A 125 -10.51 -13.53 19.13
CA GLU A 125 -10.35 -14.05 20.50
C GLU A 125 -11.69 -14.42 21.14
N ALA A 126 -12.70 -13.56 21.01
CA ALA A 126 -14.05 -13.85 21.49
C ALA A 126 -14.64 -15.11 20.84
N LYS A 127 -14.43 -15.29 19.53
CA LYS A 127 -14.89 -16.47 18.80
C LYS A 127 -14.24 -17.76 19.32
N GLU A 128 -12.95 -17.72 19.65
CA GLU A 128 -12.27 -18.88 20.26
C GLU A 128 -12.80 -19.19 21.66
N LYS A 129 -13.02 -18.17 22.51
CA LYS A 129 -13.65 -18.38 23.84
C LYS A 129 -15.05 -18.98 23.71
N VAL A 130 -15.86 -18.54 22.75
CA VAL A 130 -17.19 -19.13 22.49
C VAL A 130 -17.09 -20.60 22.09
N LYS A 131 -16.09 -20.99 21.29
CA LYS A 131 -15.88 -22.41 20.95
C LYS A 131 -15.53 -23.23 22.18
N GLN A 132 -14.65 -22.74 23.04
CA GLN A 132 -14.29 -23.41 24.31
C GLN A 132 -15.50 -23.60 25.22
N LEU A 133 -16.31 -22.55 25.41
CA LEU A 133 -17.54 -22.63 26.21
C LEU A 133 -18.56 -23.61 25.63
N ARG A 134 -18.68 -23.70 24.30
CA ARG A 134 -19.54 -24.71 23.66
C ARG A 134 -19.05 -26.12 23.93
N ALA A 135 -17.73 -26.36 23.91
CA ALA A 135 -17.16 -27.66 24.25
C ALA A 135 -17.43 -28.02 25.72
N LEU A 136 -17.21 -27.09 26.65
CA LEU A 136 -17.49 -27.29 28.07
C LEU A 136 -18.98 -27.57 28.32
N ARG A 137 -19.88 -26.88 27.64
CA ARG A 137 -21.33 -27.14 27.74
C ARG A 137 -21.68 -28.59 27.36
N VAL A 138 -21.05 -29.14 26.32
CA VAL A 138 -21.30 -30.53 25.91
C VAL A 138 -20.84 -31.51 26.99
N ILE A 139 -19.67 -31.26 27.60
CA ILE A 139 -19.15 -32.08 28.70
C ILE A 139 -20.08 -32.02 29.91
N ALA A 140 -20.43 -30.81 30.35
CA ALA A 140 -21.33 -30.60 31.50
C ALA A 140 -22.70 -31.25 31.28
N LYS A 141 -23.24 -31.20 30.05
CA LYS A 141 -24.52 -31.88 29.75
C LYS A 141 -24.43 -33.39 29.96
N LYS A 142 -23.33 -34.02 29.51
CA LYS A 142 -23.11 -35.46 29.69
C LYS A 142 -22.94 -35.83 31.17
N GLU A 143 -22.23 -35.01 31.95
CA GLU A 143 -22.08 -35.22 33.39
C GLU A 143 -23.42 -35.12 34.13
N VAL A 144 -24.27 -34.16 33.75
CA VAL A 144 -25.63 -34.03 34.31
C VAL A 144 -26.47 -35.28 33.99
N GLU A 145 -26.46 -35.75 32.74
CA GLU A 145 -27.17 -36.98 32.35
C GLU A 145 -26.68 -38.21 33.16
N GLU A 146 -25.37 -38.30 33.42
CA GLU A 146 -24.79 -39.37 34.24
C GLU A 146 -25.23 -39.27 35.72
N ILE A 147 -25.22 -38.06 36.29
CA ILE A 147 -25.66 -37.83 37.68
C ILE A 147 -27.16 -38.12 37.82
N GLU A 148 -28.01 -37.66 36.89
CA GLU A 148 -29.45 -37.94 36.89
C GLU A 148 -29.74 -39.45 36.86
N SER A 149 -28.97 -40.21 36.07
CA SER A 149 -29.09 -41.68 36.04
C SER A 149 -28.70 -42.32 37.37
N LYS A 150 -27.61 -41.86 38.00
CA LYS A 150 -27.17 -42.38 39.31
C LYS A 150 -28.18 -42.06 40.41
N VAL A 151 -28.73 -40.84 40.40
CA VAL A 151 -29.76 -40.41 41.36
C VAL A 151 -31.03 -41.25 41.18
N SER A 152 -31.50 -41.44 39.95
CA SER A 152 -32.69 -42.27 39.67
C SER A 152 -32.52 -43.70 40.16
N PHE A 153 -31.35 -44.31 39.93
CA PHE A 153 -31.03 -45.64 40.43
C PHE A 153 -31.04 -45.70 41.97
N ALA A 154 -30.43 -44.72 42.64
CA ALA A 154 -30.40 -44.65 44.10
C ALA A 154 -31.80 -44.46 44.70
N GLU A 155 -32.64 -43.61 44.10
CA GLU A 155 -34.03 -43.40 44.52
C GLU A 155 -34.87 -44.68 44.40
N GLU A 156 -34.69 -45.45 43.33
CA GLU A 156 -35.41 -46.71 43.13
C GLU A 156 -34.96 -47.79 44.13
N GLU A 157 -33.65 -47.93 44.38
CA GLU A 157 -33.15 -48.85 45.42
C GLU A 157 -33.63 -48.44 46.82
N TYR A 158 -33.69 -47.14 47.13
CA TYR A 158 -34.24 -46.65 48.40
C TYR A 158 -35.73 -47.03 48.54
N ARG A 159 -36.53 -46.79 47.50
CA ARG A 159 -37.95 -47.19 47.46
C ARG A 159 -38.12 -48.68 47.72
N ARG A 160 -37.31 -49.51 47.04
CA ARG A 160 -37.32 -50.97 47.22
C ARG A 160 -37.00 -51.38 48.65
N CYS A 161 -36.05 -50.72 49.31
CA CYS A 161 -35.73 -50.99 50.72
C CYS A 161 -36.85 -50.54 51.67
N SER A 162 -37.52 -49.43 51.38
CA SER A 162 -38.63 -48.92 52.19
C SER A 162 -39.89 -49.80 52.11
N ASP A 163 -40.10 -50.49 50.99
CA ASP A 163 -41.29 -51.33 50.76
C ASP A 163 -41.15 -52.77 51.29
N VAL A 164 -39.95 -53.20 51.73
CA VAL A 164 -39.73 -54.53 52.30
C VAL A 164 -40.30 -54.62 53.73
N SER A 165 -41.31 -55.47 53.92
CA SER A 165 -41.75 -55.86 55.27
C SER A 165 -40.74 -56.85 55.87
N LEU A 166 -39.99 -56.39 56.87
CA LEU A 166 -38.93 -57.16 57.53
C LEU A 166 -39.54 -58.31 58.37
N THR A 167 -39.35 -59.55 57.93
CA THR A 167 -39.84 -60.74 58.63
C THR A 167 -38.76 -61.64 59.20
N THR A 168 -37.48 -61.46 58.83
CA THR A 168 -36.36 -62.28 59.36
C THR A 168 -35.12 -61.44 59.72
N VAL A 169 -34.21 -62.02 60.53
CA VAL A 169 -32.97 -61.35 61.00
C VAL A 169 -31.96 -61.15 59.86
N ASP A 170 -31.94 -62.06 58.88
CA ASP A 170 -31.09 -61.92 57.68
C ASP A 170 -31.58 -60.77 56.77
N ASP A 171 -32.90 -60.55 56.68
CA ASP A 171 -33.47 -59.42 55.95
C ASP A 171 -33.03 -58.07 56.56
N LEU A 172 -32.90 -58.01 57.89
CA LEU A 172 -32.44 -56.80 58.60
C LEU A 172 -30.97 -56.48 58.31
N ALA A 173 -30.12 -57.52 58.22
CA ALA A 173 -28.70 -57.35 57.90
C ALA A 173 -28.47 -56.86 56.46
N ASP A 174 -29.25 -57.36 55.50
CA ASP A 174 -29.20 -56.91 54.10
C ASP A 174 -29.66 -55.44 53.95
N VAL A 175 -30.72 -55.04 54.67
CA VAL A 175 -31.18 -53.65 54.69
C VAL A 175 -30.15 -52.70 55.30
N GLU A 176 -29.49 -53.07 56.40
CA GLU A 176 -28.45 -52.22 57.00
C GLU A 176 -27.23 -52.08 56.07
N MET A 177 -26.85 -53.14 55.34
CA MET A 177 -25.77 -53.07 54.35
C MET A 177 -26.13 -52.11 53.19
N LYS A 178 -27.36 -52.19 52.67
CA LYS A 178 -27.85 -51.29 51.60
C LYS A 178 -27.96 -49.84 52.06
N LYS A 179 -28.38 -49.60 53.30
CA LYS A 179 -28.39 -48.27 53.91
C LYS A 179 -26.99 -47.66 53.98
N GLN A 180 -25.98 -48.42 54.43
CA GLN A 180 -24.60 -47.94 54.46
C GLN A 180 -24.07 -47.61 53.06
N HIS A 181 -24.45 -48.39 52.04
CA HIS A 181 -24.08 -48.11 50.65
C HIS A 181 -24.71 -46.81 50.12
N LEU A 182 -25.98 -46.56 50.45
CA LEU A 182 -26.68 -45.31 50.14
C LEU A 182 -26.05 -44.10 50.85
N GLU A 183 -25.71 -44.22 52.14
CA GLU A 183 -25.04 -43.15 52.89
C GLU A 183 -23.66 -42.80 52.31
N ALA A 184 -22.89 -43.80 51.88
CA ALA A 184 -21.62 -43.59 51.20
C ALA A 184 -21.81 -42.86 49.85
N THR A 185 -22.78 -43.30 49.05
CA THR A 185 -23.10 -42.69 47.76
C THR A 185 -23.57 -41.23 47.90
N LEU A 186 -24.38 -40.94 48.93
CA LEU A 186 -24.83 -39.59 49.24
C LEU A 186 -23.65 -38.68 49.63
N LYS A 187 -22.68 -39.21 50.37
CA LYS A 187 -21.48 -38.47 50.78
C LYS A 187 -20.60 -38.12 49.58
N ASP A 188 -20.44 -39.04 48.63
CA ASP A 188 -19.72 -38.80 47.39
C ASP A 188 -20.43 -37.73 46.52
N LEU A 189 -21.77 -37.75 46.46
CA LEU A 189 -22.55 -36.74 45.74
C LEU A 189 -22.41 -35.34 46.35
N VAL A 190 -22.41 -35.24 47.69
CA VAL A 190 -22.18 -33.98 48.41
C VAL A 190 -20.77 -33.44 48.15
N ASN A 191 -19.76 -34.30 48.11
CA ASN A 191 -18.38 -33.90 47.78
C ASN A 191 -18.26 -33.39 46.34
N TYR A 192 -18.94 -34.02 45.39
CA TYR A 192 -18.99 -33.55 44.00
C TYR A 192 -19.62 -32.16 43.87
N LYS A 193 -20.67 -31.86 44.64
CA LYS A 193 -21.32 -30.55 44.66
C LYS A 193 -20.37 -29.44 45.13
N LEU A 194 -19.52 -29.71 46.12
CA LEU A 194 -18.52 -28.76 46.64
C LEU A 194 -17.37 -28.47 45.65
N CYS A 195 -17.17 -29.29 44.63
CA CYS A 195 -16.15 -29.05 43.59
C CYS A 195 -16.66 -28.26 42.38
N LEU A 196 -17.98 -28.03 42.30
CA LEU A 196 -18.63 -27.34 41.18
C LEU A 196 -19.04 -25.89 41.52
N ASP A 197 -19.10 -25.51 42.80
CA ASP A 197 -19.25 -24.13 43.31
C ASP A 197 -17.88 -23.41 43.44
#